data_AF-A0A1F6CTG6-F1
#
_entry.id   AF-A0A1F6CTG6-F1
#
_cell.length_a   1.000
_cell.length_b   1.000
_cell.length_c   1.000
_cell.angle_alpha   90.00
_cell.angle_beta   90.00
_cell.angle_gamma   90.00
#
_symmetry.space_group_name_H-M   'P 1'
#
loop_
_entity.id
_entity.type
_entity.pdbx_description
1 polymer ?
#
loop_
_entity_poly.entity_id
_entity_poly.type
_entity_poly.pdbx_seq_one_letter_code
_entity_poly.pdbx_strand_id
1 'polypeptide(L)'
;MRKLDFLVHGIFPVYLADAQVSTPTEDLAYVIDGAGWKLFKRNGISTALVPLATVNGLPALEPAIDLTAAKLPLDLVRRVTAWFRAVYLKHKSEAVGYLYYADGNWDFVVPPQTVSAAHATYDAAPRREGWTLAGTIHSHAAMSAFHSGTDDADEANFDGVHITIGKLDSVPEYSCSIVVQGVRRKVDPSDLVDGMAPAEMVPVEWLAAIKLPRPVGLAEPHAANASAHYDLYYAGKISEDVYVLQLNVIKAADEAGKKSTPTSFSPFAGREVGNPHRPFGGGRKKHKRK
;
A
#
# COMPACT_ATOMS: atom_id res chain seq x y z
N MET A 1 -19.36 39.59 -18.78
CA MET A 1 -19.93 38.48 -17.97
C MET A 1 -21.16 37.93 -18.64
N ARG A 2 -21.28 36.61 -18.69
CA ARG A 2 -22.43 35.89 -19.25
C ARG A 2 -23.31 35.36 -18.12
N LYS A 3 -24.59 35.75 -18.10
CA LYS A 3 -25.59 35.16 -17.18
C LYS A 3 -25.85 33.70 -17.58
N LEU A 4 -25.88 32.80 -16.61
CA LEU A 4 -26.16 31.39 -16.82
C LEU A 4 -27.65 31.10 -16.61
N ASP A 5 -28.15 30.07 -17.31
CA ASP A 5 -29.56 29.64 -17.26
C ASP A 5 -29.86 28.76 -16.04
N PHE A 6 -29.36 29.13 -14.86
CA PHE A 6 -29.78 28.56 -13.58
C PHE A 6 -29.61 29.56 -12.44
N LEU A 7 -30.29 29.28 -11.31
CA LEU A 7 -30.32 30.12 -10.13
C LEU A 7 -29.85 29.35 -8.89
N VAL A 8 -29.06 29.99 -8.04
CA VAL A 8 -28.78 29.47 -6.69
C VAL A 8 -29.99 29.74 -5.79
N HIS A 9 -30.40 28.73 -5.00
CA HIS A 9 -31.65 28.76 -4.22
C HIS A 9 -32.91 29.05 -5.03
N GLY A 10 -32.88 28.88 -6.36
CA GLY A 10 -34.00 29.18 -7.24
C GLY A 10 -34.30 30.68 -7.43
N ILE A 11 -33.46 31.58 -6.90
CA ILE A 11 -33.72 33.04 -6.94
C ILE A 11 -32.48 33.89 -7.28
N PHE A 12 -31.27 33.43 -6.95
CA PHE A 12 -30.06 34.23 -7.14
C PHE A 12 -29.40 33.92 -8.48
N PRO A 13 -29.20 34.91 -9.36
CA PRO A 13 -28.59 34.70 -10.66
C PRO A 13 -27.12 34.33 -10.55
N VAL A 14 -26.65 33.53 -11.52
CA VAL A 14 -25.25 33.15 -11.65
C VAL A 14 -24.66 33.75 -12.92
N TYR A 15 -23.46 34.32 -12.80
CA TYR A 15 -22.69 34.88 -13.91
C TYR A 15 -21.38 34.12 -14.07
N LEU A 16 -21.01 33.80 -15.31
CA LEU A 16 -19.67 33.33 -15.66
C LEU A 16 -18.84 34.52 -16.14
N ALA A 17 -17.68 34.71 -15.52
CA ALA A 17 -16.71 35.71 -15.95
C ALA A 17 -16.20 35.39 -17.36
N ASP A 18 -16.12 36.41 -18.21
CA ASP A 18 -15.57 36.35 -19.56
C ASP A 18 -14.62 37.54 -19.78
N ALA A 19 -14.02 37.66 -20.97
CA ALA A 19 -13.10 38.74 -21.29
C ALA A 19 -13.75 40.15 -21.26
N GLN A 20 -15.08 40.25 -21.15
CA GLN A 20 -15.79 41.50 -20.98
C GLN A 20 -16.10 41.76 -19.49
N VAL A 21 -15.43 42.77 -18.93
CA VAL A 21 -15.63 43.19 -17.55
C VAL A 21 -16.92 44.01 -17.46
N SER A 22 -18.07 43.33 -17.40
CA SER A 22 -19.34 43.91 -16.99
C SER A 22 -19.71 43.37 -15.61
N THR A 23 -20.16 44.25 -14.70
CA THR A 23 -20.66 43.84 -13.39
C THR A 23 -22.07 43.24 -13.52
N PRO A 24 -22.49 42.34 -12.62
CA PRO A 24 -23.87 41.87 -12.56
C PRO A 24 -24.88 43.01 -12.50
N THR A 25 -26.00 42.85 -13.19
CA THR A 25 -27.09 43.84 -13.19
C THR A 25 -27.79 43.90 -11.83
N GLU A 26 -28.02 42.75 -11.21
CA GLU A 26 -28.72 42.59 -9.94
C GLU A 26 -27.85 43.01 -8.75
N ASP A 27 -28.50 43.36 -7.64
CA ASP A 27 -27.81 43.77 -6.41
C ASP A 27 -27.20 42.61 -5.61
N LEU A 28 -27.59 41.38 -5.90
CA LEU A 28 -27.02 40.17 -5.31
C LEU A 28 -26.96 39.08 -6.38
N ALA A 29 -25.76 38.56 -6.65
CA ALA A 29 -25.53 37.53 -7.65
C ALA A 29 -24.33 36.65 -7.27
N TYR A 30 -24.31 35.42 -7.75
CA TYR A 30 -23.11 34.59 -7.72
C TYR A 30 -22.32 34.77 -9.01
N VAL A 31 -21.00 34.76 -8.91
CA VAL A 31 -20.08 34.86 -10.05
C VAL A 31 -19.10 33.69 -9.99
N ILE A 32 -18.87 33.01 -11.10
CA ILE A 32 -17.83 31.98 -11.24
C ILE A 32 -16.78 32.45 -12.24
N ASP A 33 -15.50 32.30 -11.89
CA ASP A 33 -14.36 32.54 -12.77
C ASP A 33 -13.30 31.44 -12.62
N GLY A 34 -12.13 31.60 -13.25
CA GLY A 34 -11.05 30.62 -13.20
C GLY A 34 -10.46 30.36 -11.81
N ALA A 35 -10.69 31.24 -10.83
CA ALA A 35 -10.31 31.05 -9.43
C ALA A 35 -11.47 30.54 -8.56
N GLY A 36 -12.64 30.26 -9.15
CA GLY A 36 -13.81 29.70 -8.48
C GLY A 36 -14.90 30.72 -8.15
N TRP A 37 -15.74 30.35 -7.18
CA TRP A 37 -16.97 31.07 -6.84
C TRP A 37 -16.73 32.38 -6.09
N LYS A 38 -17.57 33.38 -6.36
CA LYS A 38 -17.61 34.69 -5.72
C LYS A 38 -19.05 35.13 -5.49
N LEU A 39 -19.28 35.90 -4.42
CA LEU A 39 -20.53 36.61 -4.17
C LEU A 39 -20.38 38.07 -4.60
N PHE A 40 -21.22 38.49 -5.55
CA PHE A 40 -21.41 39.88 -5.89
C PHE A 40 -22.52 40.49 -5.03
N LYS A 41 -22.27 41.65 -4.42
CA LYS A 41 -23.29 42.40 -3.67
C LYS A 41 -23.15 43.90 -3.90
N ARG A 42 -24.27 44.55 -4.18
CA ARG A 42 -24.46 46.00 -4.20
C ARG A 42 -25.48 46.36 -3.12
N ASN A 43 -25.15 47.28 -2.22
CA ASN A 43 -26.03 47.64 -1.09
C ASN A 43 -26.20 49.16 -0.91
N GLY A 44 -25.98 49.93 -1.98
CA GLY A 44 -26.04 51.39 -1.96
C GLY A 44 -24.86 52.09 -1.28
N ILE A 45 -24.06 51.39 -0.48
CA ILE A 45 -22.84 51.91 0.17
C ILE A 45 -21.59 51.39 -0.54
N SER A 46 -21.59 50.11 -0.92
CA SER A 46 -20.49 49.47 -1.61
C SER A 46 -20.97 48.52 -2.69
N THR A 47 -20.05 48.24 -3.61
CA THR A 47 -20.11 47.09 -4.50
C THR A 47 -18.95 46.17 -4.12
N ALA A 48 -19.25 44.90 -3.85
CA ALA A 48 -18.27 43.91 -3.44
C ALA A 48 -18.35 42.68 -4.34
N LEU A 49 -17.20 42.08 -4.60
CA LEU A 49 -17.06 40.78 -5.25
C LEU A 49 -16.07 39.96 -4.40
N VAL A 50 -16.60 39.03 -3.60
CA VAL A 50 -15.83 38.34 -2.54
C VAL A 50 -15.75 36.84 -2.86
N PRO A 51 -14.57 36.20 -2.79
CA PRO A 51 -14.45 34.75 -3.03
C PRO A 51 -15.24 33.94 -2.00
N LEU A 52 -15.80 32.83 -2.46
CA LEU A 52 -16.52 31.86 -1.66
C LEU A 52 -15.83 30.50 -1.75
N ALA A 53 -15.58 29.89 -0.60
CA ALA A 53 -15.13 28.49 -0.54
C ALA A 53 -16.28 27.53 -0.90
N THR A 54 -17.52 27.86 -0.52
CA THR A 54 -18.72 27.05 -0.78
C THR A 54 -19.90 27.93 -1.15
N VAL A 55 -20.84 27.36 -1.91
CA VAL A 55 -22.09 28.02 -2.30
C VAL A 55 -23.26 27.25 -1.68
N ASN A 56 -23.89 27.86 -0.69
CA ASN A 56 -25.13 27.32 -0.11
C ASN A 56 -26.21 27.20 -1.21
N GLY A 57 -27.00 26.13 -1.15
CA GLY A 57 -28.06 25.87 -2.14
C GLY A 57 -27.63 25.09 -3.38
N LEU A 58 -26.34 24.77 -3.52
CA LEU A 58 -25.83 23.80 -4.49
C LEU A 58 -25.44 22.51 -3.77
N PRO A 59 -25.75 21.33 -4.34
CA PRO A 59 -25.28 20.07 -3.78
C PRO A 59 -23.75 20.00 -3.90
N ALA A 60 -23.09 19.57 -2.82
CA ALA A 60 -21.69 19.19 -2.87
C ALA A 60 -21.60 17.79 -3.50
N LEU A 61 -20.73 17.64 -4.51
CA LEU A 61 -20.37 16.33 -5.05
C LEU A 61 -19.09 15.88 -4.37
N GLU A 62 -19.10 14.66 -3.86
CA GLU A 62 -17.87 14.01 -3.40
C GLU A 62 -17.00 13.67 -4.61
N PRO A 63 -15.69 13.95 -4.58
CA PRO A 63 -14.77 13.47 -5.60
C PRO A 63 -14.84 11.94 -5.70
N ALA A 64 -15.05 11.43 -6.91
CA ALA A 64 -15.11 10.00 -7.19
C ALA A 64 -14.18 9.65 -8.35
N ILE A 65 -13.50 8.51 -8.22
CA ILE A 65 -12.72 7.90 -9.29
C ILE A 65 -13.27 6.51 -9.50
N ASP A 66 -14.02 6.31 -10.58
CA ASP A 66 -14.64 5.04 -10.92
C ASP A 66 -13.91 4.40 -12.10
N LEU A 67 -13.52 3.13 -11.95
CA LEU A 67 -12.94 2.37 -13.04
C LEU A 67 -14.05 1.96 -14.01
N THR A 68 -14.02 2.52 -15.21
CA THR A 68 -14.97 2.17 -16.28
C THR A 68 -14.46 1.08 -17.21
N ALA A 69 -13.18 0.72 -17.11
CA ALA A 69 -12.60 -0.40 -17.82
C ALA A 69 -13.15 -1.73 -17.30
N ALA A 70 -13.11 -2.76 -18.14
CA ALA A 70 -13.31 -4.14 -17.66
C ALA A 70 -12.29 -4.44 -16.55
N LYS A 71 -12.65 -5.31 -15.58
CA LYS A 71 -11.70 -5.76 -14.57
C LYS A 71 -10.50 -6.48 -15.22
N LEU A 72 -9.33 -6.42 -14.58
CA LEU A 72 -8.17 -7.18 -15.04
C LEU A 72 -8.49 -8.68 -14.98
N PRO A 73 -8.25 -9.45 -16.06
CA PRO A 73 -8.47 -10.89 -16.03
C PRO A 73 -7.60 -11.56 -14.96
N LEU A 74 -8.19 -12.46 -14.15
CA LEU A 74 -7.48 -13.20 -13.10
C LEU A 74 -6.21 -13.87 -13.61
N ASP A 75 -6.31 -14.47 -14.80
CA ASP A 75 -5.23 -15.20 -15.44
C ASP A 75 -4.07 -14.29 -15.85
N LEU A 76 -4.35 -13.05 -16.29
CA LEU A 76 -3.32 -12.04 -16.53
C LEU A 76 -2.58 -11.72 -15.21
N VAL A 77 -3.33 -11.40 -14.16
CA VAL A 77 -2.73 -11.08 -12.84
C VAL A 77 -1.89 -12.25 -12.32
N ARG A 78 -2.39 -13.49 -12.42
CA ARG A 78 -1.65 -14.69 -12.02
C ARG A 78 -0.34 -14.87 -12.80
N ARG A 79 -0.37 -14.69 -14.13
CA ARG A 79 0.84 -14.76 -14.96
C ARG A 79 1.85 -13.68 -14.56
N VAL A 80 1.38 -12.46 -14.34
CA VAL A 80 2.23 -11.34 -13.94
C VAL A 80 2.84 -11.58 -12.55
N THR A 81 2.05 -12.03 -11.57
CA THR A 81 2.55 -12.44 -10.25
C THR A 81 3.57 -13.57 -10.34
N ALA A 82 3.32 -14.58 -11.20
CA ALA A 82 4.26 -15.67 -11.41
C ALA A 82 5.57 -15.20 -12.04
N TRP A 83 5.50 -14.27 -12.99
CA TRP A 83 6.67 -13.62 -13.57
C TRP A 83 7.47 -12.85 -12.52
N PHE A 84 6.82 -12.02 -11.70
CA PHE A 84 7.50 -11.31 -10.60
C PHE A 84 8.15 -12.27 -9.61
N ARG A 85 7.48 -13.36 -9.26
CA ARG A 85 8.05 -14.40 -8.40
C ARG A 85 9.29 -15.02 -9.03
N ALA A 86 9.28 -15.29 -10.34
CA ALA A 86 10.44 -15.80 -11.06
C ALA A 86 11.62 -14.80 -11.04
N VAL A 87 11.35 -13.50 -11.24
CA VAL A 87 12.36 -12.45 -11.11
C VAL A 87 12.94 -12.41 -9.70
N TYR A 88 12.09 -12.40 -8.67
CA TYR A 88 12.53 -12.44 -7.28
C TYR A 88 13.39 -13.67 -6.96
N LEU A 89 12.99 -14.86 -7.40
CA LEU A 89 13.76 -16.08 -7.15
C LEU A 89 15.15 -16.03 -7.80
N LYS A 90 15.24 -15.43 -8.98
CA LYS A 90 16.49 -15.34 -9.75
C LYS A 90 17.41 -14.21 -9.30
N HIS A 91 16.85 -13.04 -8.99
CA HIS A 91 17.60 -11.81 -8.80
C HIS A 91 17.48 -11.20 -7.41
N LYS A 92 16.53 -11.68 -6.58
CA LYS A 92 16.22 -11.10 -5.26
C LYS A 92 15.92 -9.60 -5.32
N SER A 93 15.31 -9.17 -6.41
CA SER A 93 15.05 -7.78 -6.74
C SER A 93 13.57 -7.52 -7.01
N GLU A 94 13.23 -6.25 -7.04
CA GLU A 94 11.99 -5.74 -7.60
C GLU A 94 12.00 -5.83 -9.13
N ALA A 95 10.85 -5.55 -9.74
CA ALA A 95 10.68 -5.35 -11.16
C ALA A 95 9.40 -4.54 -11.39
N VAL A 96 9.24 -4.04 -12.61
CA VAL A 96 8.08 -3.24 -13.04
C VAL A 96 7.62 -3.67 -14.42
N GLY A 97 6.35 -3.41 -14.72
CA GLY A 97 5.85 -3.38 -16.08
C GLY A 97 4.63 -2.48 -16.22
N TYR A 98 4.15 -2.39 -17.44
CA TYR A 98 3.08 -1.51 -17.85
C TYR A 98 1.84 -2.29 -18.22
N LEU A 99 0.70 -1.75 -17.80
CA LEU A 99 -0.61 -2.24 -18.21
C LEU A 99 -1.09 -1.45 -19.41
N TYR A 100 -1.65 -2.15 -20.39
CA TYR A 100 -2.31 -1.54 -21.54
C TYR A 100 -3.76 -1.99 -21.61
N TYR A 101 -4.62 -1.10 -22.11
CA TYR A 101 -6.03 -1.37 -22.29
C TYR A 101 -6.51 -0.98 -23.70
N ALA A 102 -7.26 -1.88 -24.34
CA ALA A 102 -7.90 -1.66 -25.63
C ALA A 102 -9.15 -2.52 -25.77
N ASP A 103 -10.29 -1.91 -26.13
CA ASP A 103 -11.53 -2.62 -26.48
C ASP A 103 -11.97 -3.70 -25.46
N GLY A 104 -11.88 -3.40 -24.16
CA GLY A 104 -12.24 -4.35 -23.10
C GLY A 104 -11.14 -5.35 -22.72
N ASN A 105 -9.99 -5.32 -23.40
CA ASN A 105 -8.89 -6.24 -23.19
C ASN A 105 -7.73 -5.55 -22.47
N TRP A 106 -7.06 -6.33 -21.62
CA TRP A 106 -5.85 -5.93 -20.90
C TRP A 106 -4.64 -6.67 -21.44
N ASP A 107 -3.51 -5.96 -21.47
CA ASP A 107 -2.22 -6.55 -21.78
C ASP A 107 -1.14 -6.02 -20.83
N PHE A 108 -0.05 -6.77 -20.71
CA PHE A 108 1.07 -6.47 -19.82
C PHE A 108 2.38 -6.50 -20.60
N VAL A 109 3.16 -5.43 -20.46
CA VAL A 109 4.46 -5.29 -21.14
C VAL A 109 5.56 -5.01 -20.12
N VAL A 110 6.62 -5.79 -20.20
CA VAL A 110 7.84 -5.60 -19.42
C VAL A 110 8.78 -4.69 -20.21
N PRO A 111 9.12 -3.48 -19.73
CA PRO A 111 10.15 -2.68 -20.35
C PRO A 111 11.54 -3.29 -20.07
N PRO A 112 12.54 -3.00 -20.92
CA PRO A 112 13.93 -3.17 -20.54
C PRO A 112 14.18 -2.48 -19.18
N GLN A 113 14.79 -3.20 -18.26
CA GLN A 113 15.01 -2.71 -16.90
C GLN A 113 16.24 -3.36 -16.27
N THR A 114 16.92 -2.58 -15.43
CA THR A 114 18.00 -3.04 -14.57
C THR A 114 17.52 -2.98 -13.13
N VAL A 115 17.59 -4.11 -12.44
CA VAL A 115 17.01 -4.27 -11.12
C VAL A 115 18.08 -4.69 -10.12
N SER A 116 17.99 -4.13 -8.92
CA SER A 116 18.81 -4.46 -7.77
C SER A 116 17.91 -4.70 -6.56
N ALA A 117 18.48 -5.11 -5.43
CA ALA A 117 17.71 -5.33 -4.21
C ALA A 117 17.05 -4.05 -3.65
N ALA A 118 17.48 -2.86 -4.06
CA ALA A 118 17.02 -1.58 -3.50
C ALA A 118 16.48 -0.58 -4.55
N HIS A 119 16.77 -0.80 -5.84
CA HIS A 119 16.41 0.12 -6.91
C HIS A 119 16.13 -0.63 -8.21
N ALA A 120 15.13 -0.15 -8.96
CA ALA A 120 14.88 -0.51 -10.34
C ALA A 120 15.03 0.74 -11.23
N THR A 121 15.71 0.59 -12.36
CA THR A 121 15.74 1.58 -13.44
C THR A 121 15.15 0.92 -14.67
N TYR A 122 14.20 1.57 -15.32
CA TYR A 122 13.43 0.98 -16.41
C TYR A 122 13.14 2.02 -17.48
N ASP A 123 13.04 1.54 -18.72
CA ASP A 123 12.73 2.37 -19.86
C ASP A 123 11.26 2.80 -19.85
N ALA A 124 10.97 3.90 -20.54
CA ALA A 124 9.61 4.37 -20.72
C ALA A 124 8.73 3.35 -21.45
N ALA A 125 7.43 3.40 -21.15
CA ALA A 125 6.44 2.53 -21.77
C ALA A 125 6.46 2.65 -23.31
N PRO A 126 6.57 1.53 -24.05
CA PRO A 126 6.59 1.57 -25.50
C PRO A 126 5.23 2.06 -26.05
N ARG A 127 5.25 2.91 -27.06
CA ARG A 127 3.99 3.30 -27.72
C ARG A 127 3.40 2.12 -28.47
N ARG A 128 2.10 1.88 -28.29
CA ARG A 128 1.34 0.82 -28.96
C ARG A 128 0.13 1.41 -29.66
N GLU A 129 0.02 1.19 -30.96
CA GLU A 129 -1.11 1.67 -31.75
C GLU A 129 -2.39 0.94 -31.34
N GLY A 130 -3.48 1.69 -31.13
CA GLY A 130 -4.76 1.14 -30.68
C GLY A 130 -4.83 0.78 -29.20
N TRP A 131 -3.76 0.97 -28.43
CA TRP A 131 -3.73 0.67 -26.99
C TRP A 131 -3.48 1.92 -26.16
N THR A 132 -4.24 2.07 -25.08
CA THR A 132 -4.00 3.08 -24.06
C THR A 132 -3.05 2.52 -23.01
N LEU A 133 -1.99 3.27 -22.69
CA LEU A 133 -1.17 2.99 -21.53
C LEU A 133 -2.03 3.25 -20.27
N ALA A 134 -2.33 2.21 -19.52
CA ALA A 134 -3.41 2.18 -18.52
C ALA A 134 -2.89 2.06 -17.08
N GLY A 135 -1.59 2.23 -16.86
CA GLY A 135 -0.97 2.28 -15.55
C GLY A 135 0.24 1.34 -15.41
N THR A 136 0.64 1.08 -14.17
CA THR A 136 1.83 0.30 -13.83
C THR A 136 1.51 -0.88 -12.91
N ILE A 137 2.38 -1.88 -12.97
CA ILE A 137 2.44 -2.91 -11.94
C ILE A 137 3.89 -3.17 -11.58
N HIS A 138 4.22 -3.17 -10.29
CA HIS A 138 5.57 -3.46 -9.80
C HIS A 138 5.54 -4.39 -8.60
N SER A 139 6.70 -4.94 -8.28
CA SER A 139 6.85 -5.85 -7.14
C SER A 139 7.75 -5.30 -6.06
N HIS A 140 7.43 -5.58 -4.81
CA HIS A 140 8.25 -5.30 -3.62
C HIS A 140 9.06 -6.53 -3.15
N ALA A 141 9.44 -7.44 -4.06
CA ALA A 141 10.20 -8.63 -3.72
C ALA A 141 9.58 -9.42 -2.53
N ALA A 142 10.31 -9.56 -1.41
CA ALA A 142 9.84 -10.20 -0.18
C ALA A 142 9.14 -9.23 0.81
N MET A 143 9.13 -7.93 0.53
CA MET A 143 8.47 -6.92 1.36
C MET A 143 6.96 -6.91 1.12
N SER A 144 6.21 -6.35 2.08
CA SER A 144 4.75 -6.18 1.97
C SER A 144 4.37 -5.27 0.79
N ALA A 145 3.16 -5.47 0.28
CA ALA A 145 2.62 -4.61 -0.77
C ALA A 145 2.11 -3.29 -0.17
N PHE A 146 2.70 -2.18 -0.58
CA PHE A 146 2.22 -0.83 -0.28
C PHE A 146 2.75 0.13 -1.34
N HIS A 147 2.05 1.24 -1.59
CA HIS A 147 2.63 2.33 -2.40
C HIS A 147 3.51 3.18 -1.48
N SER A 148 4.79 3.32 -1.81
CA SER A 148 5.72 4.18 -1.10
C SER A 148 5.53 5.65 -1.52
N GLY A 149 6.13 6.58 -0.76
CA GLY A 149 6.09 8.01 -1.15
C GLY A 149 6.78 8.31 -2.48
N THR A 150 7.71 7.44 -2.92
CA THR A 150 8.32 7.51 -4.26
C THR A 150 7.30 7.11 -5.33
N ASP A 151 6.56 6.03 -5.09
CA ASP A 151 5.50 5.58 -6.01
C ASP A 151 4.39 6.63 -6.13
N ASP A 152 4.02 7.29 -5.03
CA ASP A 152 3.07 8.40 -5.05
C ASP A 152 3.54 9.57 -5.93
N ALA A 153 4.83 9.91 -5.91
CA ALA A 153 5.38 10.98 -6.72
C ALA A 153 5.50 10.59 -8.20
N ASP A 154 5.92 9.36 -8.48
CA ASP A 154 6.09 8.85 -9.84
C ASP A 154 4.72 8.65 -10.54
N GLU A 155 3.71 8.22 -9.79
CA GLU A 155 2.37 7.95 -10.30
C GLU A 155 1.46 9.19 -10.31
N ALA A 156 1.81 10.28 -9.61
CA ALA A 156 0.99 11.49 -9.55
C ALA A 156 0.67 12.11 -10.93
N ASN A 157 1.53 11.89 -11.93
CA ASN A 157 1.36 12.38 -13.29
C ASN A 157 1.01 11.27 -14.29
N PHE A 158 0.65 10.08 -13.80
CA PHE A 158 0.30 8.93 -14.63
C PHE A 158 -1.11 8.47 -14.26
N ASP A 159 -2.08 8.89 -15.06
CA ASP A 159 -3.45 8.44 -14.91
C ASP A 159 -3.56 6.94 -15.24
N GLY A 160 -4.12 6.15 -14.32
CA GLY A 160 -4.29 4.71 -14.54
C GLY A 160 -4.43 3.87 -13.28
N VAL A 161 -4.35 2.57 -13.52
CA VAL A 161 -4.35 1.52 -12.49
C VAL A 161 -2.92 1.23 -12.06
N HIS A 162 -2.67 1.32 -10.76
CA HIS A 162 -1.37 1.06 -10.15
C HIS A 162 -1.48 -0.10 -9.17
N ILE A 163 -0.65 -1.11 -9.37
CA ILE A 163 -0.66 -2.32 -8.57
C ILE A 163 0.76 -2.60 -8.05
N THR A 164 0.91 -2.73 -6.73
CA THR A 164 2.13 -3.24 -6.11
C THR A 164 1.90 -4.66 -5.60
N ILE A 165 2.80 -5.58 -5.95
CA ILE A 165 2.77 -6.97 -5.48
C ILE A 165 3.92 -7.22 -4.50
N GLY A 166 3.59 -7.62 -3.28
CA GLY A 166 4.56 -7.93 -2.23
C GLY A 166 4.61 -9.42 -1.87
N LYS A 167 5.52 -9.79 -0.97
CA LYS A 167 5.63 -11.12 -0.34
C LYS A 167 5.75 -12.28 -1.33
N LEU A 168 6.59 -12.12 -2.36
CA LEU A 168 6.77 -13.12 -3.42
C LEU A 168 7.51 -14.39 -2.96
N ASP A 169 8.08 -14.38 -1.77
CA ASP A 169 8.64 -15.55 -1.08
C ASP A 169 7.58 -16.37 -0.32
N SER A 170 6.35 -15.86 -0.20
CA SER A 170 5.24 -16.50 0.51
C SER A 170 3.91 -16.31 -0.23
N VAL A 171 2.81 -16.03 0.48
CA VAL A 171 1.51 -15.71 -0.13
C VAL A 171 1.56 -14.24 -0.57
N PRO A 172 1.44 -13.95 -1.88
CA PRO A 172 1.58 -12.59 -2.38
C PRO A 172 0.51 -11.65 -1.83
N GLU A 173 0.91 -10.43 -1.54
CA GLU A 173 0.02 -9.33 -1.18
C GLU A 173 -0.15 -8.38 -2.36
N TYR A 174 -1.31 -7.72 -2.44
CA TYR A 174 -1.64 -6.78 -3.50
C TYR A 174 -2.08 -5.44 -2.90
N SER A 175 -1.46 -4.37 -3.36
CA SER A 175 -1.88 -2.99 -3.07
C SER A 175 -2.31 -2.36 -4.38
N CYS A 176 -3.61 -2.07 -4.51
CA CYS A 176 -4.19 -1.57 -5.73
C CYS A 176 -4.65 -0.12 -5.55
N SER A 177 -4.45 0.72 -6.57
CA SER A 177 -4.91 2.10 -6.58
C SER A 177 -5.26 2.54 -8.00
N ILE A 178 -6.10 3.56 -8.09
CA ILE A 178 -6.36 4.28 -9.32
C ILE A 178 -5.92 5.72 -9.09
N VAL A 179 -5.12 6.25 -10.02
CA VAL A 179 -4.68 7.64 -10.00
C VAL A 179 -5.30 8.37 -11.19
N VAL A 180 -5.87 9.54 -10.94
CA VAL A 180 -6.37 10.44 -11.99
C VAL A 180 -6.07 11.87 -11.56
N GLN A 181 -5.34 12.62 -12.39
CA GLN A 181 -4.99 14.03 -12.15
C GLN A 181 -4.33 14.25 -10.78
N GLY A 182 -3.42 13.35 -10.39
CA GLY A 182 -2.72 13.39 -9.11
C GLY A 182 -3.55 13.01 -7.88
N VAL A 183 -4.82 12.64 -8.05
CA VAL A 183 -5.68 12.12 -6.98
C VAL A 183 -5.60 10.59 -6.99
N ARG A 184 -5.11 10.00 -5.89
CA ARG A 184 -5.06 8.55 -5.69
C ARG A 184 -6.29 8.07 -4.91
N ARG A 185 -6.97 7.05 -5.43
CA ARG A 185 -7.96 6.24 -4.70
C ARG A 185 -7.41 4.83 -4.52
N LYS A 186 -7.26 4.39 -3.27
CA LYS A 186 -6.98 2.97 -2.97
C LYS A 186 -8.24 2.14 -3.27
N VAL A 187 -8.05 1.00 -3.91
CA VAL A 187 -9.15 0.08 -4.27
C VAL A 187 -8.85 -1.32 -3.74
N ASP A 188 -9.90 -2.07 -3.43
CA ASP A 188 -9.75 -3.48 -3.10
C ASP A 188 -9.36 -4.28 -4.35
N PRO A 189 -8.45 -5.26 -4.26
CA PRO A 189 -8.10 -6.10 -5.41
C PRO A 189 -9.32 -6.78 -6.06
N SER A 190 -10.37 -7.11 -5.31
CA SER A 190 -11.60 -7.72 -5.86
C SER A 190 -12.43 -6.76 -6.71
N ASP A 191 -12.30 -5.45 -6.51
CA ASP A 191 -12.94 -4.43 -7.36
C ASP A 191 -12.21 -4.25 -8.68
N LEU A 192 -10.92 -4.58 -8.72
CA LEU A 192 -10.04 -4.35 -9.87
C LEU A 192 -9.79 -5.62 -10.70
N VAL A 193 -9.72 -6.78 -10.05
CA VAL A 193 -9.35 -8.06 -10.67
C VAL A 193 -10.58 -8.95 -10.75
N ASP A 194 -10.87 -9.46 -11.94
CA ASP A 194 -11.96 -10.39 -12.16
C ASP A 194 -11.66 -11.73 -11.47
N GLY A 195 -12.69 -12.42 -10.98
CA GLY A 195 -12.57 -13.75 -10.39
C GLY A 195 -11.88 -13.83 -9.01
N MET A 196 -11.55 -12.71 -8.38
CA MET A 196 -11.21 -12.67 -6.95
C MET A 196 -12.50 -12.66 -6.14
N ALA A 197 -12.79 -13.78 -5.45
CA ALA A 197 -13.93 -13.83 -4.54
C ALA A 197 -13.66 -12.91 -3.32
N PRO A 198 -14.61 -12.07 -2.91
CA PRO A 198 -14.55 -11.35 -1.64
C PRO A 198 -14.30 -12.32 -0.48
N ALA A 199 -13.61 -11.85 0.56
CA ALA A 199 -13.28 -12.69 1.72
C ALA A 199 -14.55 -13.26 2.39
N GLU A 200 -15.63 -12.49 2.36
CA GLU A 200 -16.95 -12.84 2.91
C GLU A 200 -17.65 -13.95 2.10
N MET A 201 -17.23 -14.18 0.86
CA MET A 201 -17.72 -15.27 0.01
C MET A 201 -16.92 -16.57 0.18
N VAL A 202 -15.84 -16.56 0.98
CA VAL A 202 -15.09 -17.79 1.30
C VAL A 202 -15.92 -18.63 2.27
N PRO A 203 -16.30 -19.87 1.91
CA PRO A 203 -17.13 -20.69 2.77
C PRO A 203 -16.47 -20.95 4.13
N VAL A 204 -17.22 -20.80 5.22
CA VAL A 204 -16.70 -20.95 6.60
C VAL A 204 -16.13 -22.34 6.81
N GLU A 205 -16.69 -23.36 6.17
CA GLU A 205 -16.20 -24.73 6.19
C GLU A 205 -14.81 -24.88 5.55
N TRP A 206 -14.46 -24.06 4.55
CA TRP A 206 -13.13 -24.06 3.95
C TRP A 206 -12.12 -23.45 4.91
N LEU A 207 -12.49 -22.35 5.58
CA LEU A 207 -11.64 -21.75 6.62
C LEU A 207 -11.45 -22.73 7.79
N ALA A 208 -12.50 -23.42 8.23
CA ALA A 208 -12.43 -24.43 9.28
C ALA A 208 -11.61 -25.68 8.91
N ALA A 209 -11.44 -25.94 7.60
CA ALA A 209 -10.60 -27.01 7.09
C ALA A 209 -9.10 -26.67 7.16
N ILE A 210 -8.74 -25.39 7.20
CA ILE A 210 -7.36 -24.97 7.42
C ILE A 210 -7.00 -25.19 8.89
N LYS A 211 -5.92 -25.93 9.16
CA LYS A 211 -5.40 -26.18 10.50
C LYS A 211 -4.14 -25.37 10.74
N LEU A 212 -3.93 -24.93 11.99
CA LEU A 212 -2.68 -24.34 12.43
C LEU A 212 -1.50 -25.29 12.09
N PRO A 213 -0.29 -24.76 11.84
CA PRO A 213 0.86 -25.60 11.56
C PRO A 213 1.31 -26.40 12.80
N ARG A 214 1.94 -27.56 12.57
CA ARG A 214 2.59 -28.32 13.63
C ARG A 214 3.67 -27.45 14.29
N PRO A 215 3.80 -27.44 15.63
CA PRO A 215 4.78 -26.61 16.30
C PRO A 215 6.19 -27.14 16.04
N VAL A 216 7.14 -26.22 15.81
CA VAL A 216 8.55 -26.50 15.54
C VAL A 216 9.44 -25.68 16.47
N GLY A 217 10.67 -26.15 16.75
CA GLY A 217 11.68 -25.39 17.52
C GLY A 217 11.60 -25.51 19.05
N LEU A 218 10.80 -26.43 19.58
CA LEU A 218 10.78 -26.78 21.01
C LEU A 218 11.87 -27.81 21.34
N ALA A 219 12.39 -27.81 22.57
CA ALA A 219 13.31 -28.85 23.02
C ALA A 219 12.53 -30.06 23.55
N GLU A 220 13.15 -31.24 23.56
CA GLU A 220 12.58 -32.39 24.26
C GLU A 220 12.59 -32.16 25.78
N PRO A 221 11.56 -32.60 26.53
CA PRO A 221 10.39 -33.39 26.10
C PRO A 221 9.20 -32.55 25.58
N HIS A 222 9.32 -31.22 25.57
CA HIS A 222 8.23 -30.31 25.20
C HIS A 222 7.83 -30.45 23.72
N ALA A 223 8.78 -30.76 22.84
CA ALA A 223 8.52 -31.05 21.44
C ALA A 223 7.60 -32.27 21.25
N ALA A 224 7.90 -33.40 21.90
CA ALA A 224 7.03 -34.58 21.88
C ALA A 224 5.63 -34.28 22.44
N ASN A 225 5.56 -33.52 23.56
CA ASN A 225 4.28 -33.13 24.16
C ASN A 225 3.44 -32.24 23.23
N ALA A 226 4.06 -31.24 22.60
CA ALA A 226 3.39 -30.35 21.65
C ALA A 226 2.92 -31.11 20.39
N SER A 227 3.72 -32.07 19.93
CA SER A 227 3.38 -32.94 18.80
C SER A 227 2.16 -33.81 19.08
N ALA A 228 2.05 -34.39 20.28
CA ALA A 228 0.90 -35.20 20.67
C ALA A 228 -0.40 -34.37 20.72
N HIS A 229 -0.34 -33.14 21.25
CA HIS A 229 -1.49 -32.23 21.25
C HIS A 229 -1.88 -31.77 19.85
N TYR A 230 -0.90 -31.55 18.98
CA TYR A 230 -1.16 -31.27 17.57
C TYR A 230 -1.91 -32.43 16.89
N ASP A 231 -1.52 -33.68 17.13
CA ASP A 231 -2.18 -34.84 16.51
C ASP A 231 -3.66 -34.96 16.95
N LEU A 232 -3.96 -34.65 18.21
CA LEU A 232 -5.33 -34.59 18.72
C LEU A 232 -6.13 -33.47 18.05
N TYR A 233 -5.55 -32.28 17.91
CA TYR A 233 -6.17 -31.13 17.25
C TYR A 233 -6.46 -31.41 15.78
N TYR A 234 -5.46 -31.92 15.05
CA TYR A 234 -5.58 -32.23 13.64
C TYR A 234 -6.63 -33.31 13.37
N ALA A 235 -6.72 -34.30 14.26
CA ALA A 235 -7.77 -35.33 14.23
C ALA A 235 -9.16 -34.82 14.69
N GLY A 236 -9.31 -33.54 15.03
CA GLY A 236 -10.57 -32.95 15.50
C GLY A 236 -11.01 -33.41 16.88
N LYS A 237 -10.12 -34.01 17.68
CA LYS A 237 -10.42 -34.50 19.03
C LYS A 237 -10.41 -33.39 20.09
N ILE A 238 -9.75 -32.26 19.80
CA ILE A 238 -9.77 -31.04 20.61
C ILE A 238 -9.98 -29.83 19.70
N SER A 239 -10.58 -28.76 20.24
CA SER A 239 -10.78 -27.51 19.49
C SER A 239 -9.46 -26.74 19.29
N GLU A 240 -9.45 -25.82 18.35
CA GLU A 240 -8.30 -24.93 18.13
C GLU A 240 -7.94 -24.13 19.38
N ASP A 241 -8.93 -23.56 20.08
CA ASP A 241 -8.70 -22.82 21.32
C ASP A 241 -8.02 -23.67 22.39
N VAL A 242 -8.45 -24.94 22.54
CA VAL A 242 -7.86 -25.88 23.49
C VAL A 242 -6.41 -26.18 23.10
N TYR A 243 -6.16 -26.43 21.81
CA TYR A 243 -4.81 -26.65 21.30
C TYR A 243 -3.89 -25.45 21.51
N VAL A 244 -4.36 -24.23 21.22
CA VAL A 244 -3.60 -22.99 21.40
C VAL A 244 -3.26 -22.77 22.87
N LEU A 245 -4.22 -22.97 23.78
CA LEU A 245 -4.00 -22.86 25.22
C LEU A 245 -2.93 -23.84 25.71
N GLN A 246 -3.03 -25.11 25.30
CA GLN A 246 -2.06 -26.14 25.68
C GLN A 246 -0.67 -25.85 25.10
N LEU A 247 -0.60 -25.43 23.83
CA LEU A 247 0.66 -25.08 23.19
C LEU A 247 1.34 -23.90 23.89
N ASN A 248 0.58 -22.90 24.34
CA ASN A 248 1.12 -21.76 25.09
C ASN A 248 1.72 -22.18 26.44
N VAL A 249 1.07 -23.09 27.16
CA VAL A 249 1.61 -23.66 28.41
C VAL A 249 2.92 -24.42 28.15
N ILE A 250 2.96 -25.24 27.09
CA ILE A 250 4.15 -26.01 26.73
C ILE A 250 5.31 -25.09 26.33
N LYS A 251 5.05 -24.05 25.53
CA LYS A 251 6.04 -23.04 25.16
C LYS A 251 6.61 -22.31 26.38
N ALA A 252 5.75 -21.90 27.32
CA ALA A 252 6.19 -21.23 28.53
C ALA A 252 7.08 -22.13 29.40
N ALA A 253 6.79 -23.43 29.49
CA ALA A 253 7.62 -24.40 30.19
C ALA A 253 8.98 -24.61 29.50
N ASP A 254 9.01 -24.70 28.17
CA ASP A 254 10.24 -24.82 27.37
C ASP A 254 11.15 -23.59 27.56
N GLU A 255 10.59 -22.39 27.55
CA GLU A 255 11.31 -21.16 27.83
C GLU A 255 11.83 -21.06 29.27
N ALA A 256 11.04 -21.50 30.26
CA ALA A 256 11.46 -21.55 31.66
C ALA A 256 12.60 -22.55 31.88
N GLY A 257 12.57 -23.70 31.20
CA GLY A 257 13.65 -24.69 31.20
C GLY A 257 14.96 -24.17 30.61
N LYS A 258 14.89 -23.37 29.54
CA LYS A 258 16.05 -22.69 28.94
C LYS A 258 16.68 -21.65 29.87
N LYS A 259 15.89 -21.01 30.74
CA LYS A 259 16.37 -20.03 31.73
C LYS A 259 16.95 -20.67 33.00
N SER A 260 16.61 -21.93 33.30
CA SER A 260 16.99 -22.60 34.54
C SER A 260 18.21 -23.53 34.43
N THR A 261 18.69 -23.83 33.22
CA THR A 261 20.01 -24.46 33.03
C THR A 261 21.12 -23.43 33.31
N PRO A 262 21.92 -23.58 34.39
CA PRO A 262 23.09 -22.74 34.59
C PRO A 262 24.18 -23.16 33.59
N THR A 263 24.76 -22.18 32.92
CA THR A 263 25.97 -22.34 32.11
C THR A 263 27.07 -22.91 33.01
N SER A 264 27.30 -24.22 32.92
CA SER A 264 28.32 -24.91 33.72
C SER A 264 29.65 -24.93 32.95
N PHE A 265 30.69 -24.50 33.67
CA PHE A 265 32.11 -24.80 33.50
C PHE A 265 32.79 -24.46 32.16
N SER A 266 33.64 -23.43 32.21
CA SER A 266 34.79 -23.28 31.32
C SER A 266 36.06 -23.75 32.07
N PRO A 267 36.77 -24.80 31.61
CA PRO A 267 38.10 -25.11 32.13
C PRO A 267 39.17 -24.41 31.28
N PHE A 268 40.19 -23.91 31.98
CA PHE A 268 41.54 -23.66 31.47
C PHE A 268 41.73 -22.64 30.34
N ALA A 269 42.10 -21.41 30.72
CA ALA A 269 43.05 -20.61 29.95
C ALA A 269 44.31 -20.43 30.80
N GLY A 270 45.41 -21.03 30.35
CA GLY A 270 46.72 -20.82 30.92
C GLY A 270 47.35 -19.49 30.49
N ARG A 271 48.51 -19.24 31.11
CA ARG A 271 49.61 -18.32 30.81
C ARG A 271 49.73 -17.04 31.64
N GLU A 272 50.87 -17.07 32.32
CA GLU A 272 51.92 -16.06 32.36
C GLU A 272 51.80 -14.95 33.40
N VAL A 273 52.47 -15.26 34.52
CA VAL A 273 53.01 -14.34 35.50
C VAL A 273 54.17 -13.57 34.86
N GLY A 274 54.06 -12.24 34.79
CA GLY A 274 55.08 -11.34 34.24
C GLY A 274 54.99 -9.92 34.81
N ASN A 275 55.51 -9.76 36.03
CA ASN A 275 56.07 -8.59 36.72
C ASN A 275 55.77 -7.13 36.23
N PRO A 276 55.35 -6.20 37.12
CA PRO A 276 55.20 -4.78 36.80
C PRO A 276 56.42 -3.94 37.20
N HIS A 277 57.04 -3.26 36.24
CA HIS A 277 57.85 -2.06 36.49
C HIS A 277 57.44 -0.90 35.57
N ARG A 278 57.12 0.21 36.25
CA ARG A 278 56.76 1.58 35.82
C ARG A 278 57.86 2.27 34.95
N PRO A 279 57.77 3.59 34.60
CA PRO A 279 56.64 4.51 34.36
C PRO A 279 56.81 5.37 33.06
N PHE A 280 55.88 6.32 32.87
CA PHE A 280 55.99 7.63 32.16
C PHE A 280 55.25 7.81 30.83
N GLY A 281 54.40 8.85 30.81
CA GLY A 281 54.51 9.89 29.77
C GLY A 281 53.25 10.22 28.97
N GLY A 282 52.57 11.32 29.35
CA GLY A 282 51.77 12.20 28.45
C GLY A 282 50.46 11.62 27.94
N GLY A 283 49.34 12.32 27.82
CA GLY A 283 49.07 13.75 27.79
C GLY A 283 47.92 13.98 26.79
N ARG A 284 47.00 14.90 27.14
CA ARG A 284 45.94 15.54 26.30
C ARG A 284 44.72 14.67 25.95
N LYS A 285 43.53 14.98 26.50
CA LYS A 285 42.60 16.11 26.30
C LYS A 285 41.58 15.85 25.17
N LYS A 286 40.30 15.84 25.58
CA LYS A 286 39.10 16.43 24.95
C LYS A 286 38.77 15.92 23.52
N HIS A 287 37.58 15.41 23.23
CA HIS A 287 36.35 16.22 23.22
C HIS A 287 35.06 15.38 23.21
N LYS A 288 34.07 15.86 23.97
CA LYS A 288 32.64 15.63 23.80
C LYS A 288 32.12 16.30 22.52
N ARG A 289 31.02 15.73 22.00
CA ARG A 289 29.92 16.27 21.16
C ARG A 289 29.76 15.38 19.93
N LYS A 290 28.57 14.92 19.54
CA LYS A 290 27.19 15.24 19.92
C LYS A 290 26.37 13.97 19.75
#